data_AF-A0A0N4VX38-F1
#
_entry.id   AF-A0A0N4VX38-F1
#
_cell.length_a   1.000
_cell.length_b   1.000
_cell.length_c   1.000
_cell.angle_alpha   90.00
_cell.angle_beta   90.00
_cell.angle_gamma   90.00
#
_symmetry.space_group_name_H-M   'P 1'
#
loop_
_entity.id
_entity.type
_entity.pdbx_description
1 polymer ?
#
loop_
_entity_poly.entity_id
_entity_poly.type
_entity_poly.pdbx_seq_one_letter_code
_entity_poly.pdbx_strand_id
1 'polypeptide(L)'
;LVAKCAPQSEFLPLMIHGRPRGGFVPLPTRNETYAQQTLGIIVADWFVNRVNHFSDYPDVYNQRYWYYDQWYRTGGPAFLMLGGEGAQDPSWLQQEDLEWIQLAKQHGAMLFLLEHRYYGQSRPTPDMSTVNLWTLSSAQAIEDTAAFIIGMKAKFPQLANVPWVTFGGSYA
;
A
#
# COMPACT_ATOMS: atom_id res chain seq x y z
N LEU A 1 -29.30 29.40 -39.92
CA LEU A 1 -29.23 29.05 -38.49
C LEU A 1 -27.76 28.82 -38.14
N VAL A 2 -27.09 29.81 -37.55
CA VAL A 2 -25.69 29.70 -37.15
C VAL A 2 -25.68 29.21 -35.70
N ALA A 3 -25.21 27.99 -35.46
CA ALA A 3 -25.01 27.48 -34.12
C ALA A 3 -23.85 28.27 -33.48
N LYS A 4 -24.14 29.02 -32.41
CA LYS A 4 -23.10 29.61 -31.56
C LYS A 4 -22.58 28.50 -30.63
N CYS A 5 -21.32 28.10 -30.79
CA CYS A 5 -20.64 27.32 -29.76
C CYS A 5 -20.46 28.19 -28.51
N ALA A 6 -20.77 27.63 -27.33
CA ALA A 6 -20.48 28.27 -26.05
C ALA A 6 -18.96 28.45 -25.88
N PRO A 7 -18.50 29.53 -25.21
CA PRO A 7 -17.08 29.77 -25.00
C PRO A 7 -16.45 28.63 -24.17
N GLN A 8 -15.37 28.04 -24.69
CA GLN A 8 -14.68 26.87 -24.14
C GLN A 8 -14.15 27.04 -22.70
N SER A 9 -14.05 28.26 -22.18
CA SER A 9 -13.38 28.56 -20.91
C SER A 9 -14.20 28.26 -19.66
N GLU A 10 -15.52 28.09 -19.75
CA GLU A 10 -16.38 27.83 -18.58
C GLU A 10 -16.42 26.36 -18.14
N PHE A 11 -15.92 25.43 -18.96
CA PHE A 11 -16.07 23.99 -18.71
C PHE A 11 -14.77 23.19 -18.74
N LEU A 12 -13.61 23.84 -18.90
CA LEU A 12 -12.33 23.12 -18.84
C LEU A 12 -11.93 22.92 -17.37
N PRO A 13 -11.91 21.66 -16.87
CA PRO A 13 -11.43 21.40 -15.52
C PRO A 13 -9.99 21.90 -15.40
N LEU A 14 -9.63 22.42 -14.21
CA LEU A 14 -8.27 22.88 -13.97
C LEU A 14 -7.30 21.69 -14.12
N MET A 15 -6.54 21.69 -15.21
CA MET A 15 -5.55 20.66 -15.52
C MET A 15 -4.17 21.09 -15.01
N ILE A 16 -3.49 20.21 -14.28
CA ILE A 16 -2.10 20.38 -13.83
C ILE A 16 -1.29 19.27 -14.49
N HIS A 17 -0.32 19.63 -15.34
CA HIS A 17 0.50 18.69 -16.13
C HIS A 17 -0.32 17.65 -16.92
N GLY A 18 -1.45 18.06 -17.50
CA GLY A 18 -2.30 17.17 -18.32
C GLY A 18 -3.26 16.26 -17.53
N ARG A 19 -3.40 16.47 -16.21
CA ARG A 19 -4.34 15.73 -15.36
C ARG A 19 -5.29 16.68 -14.61
N PRO A 20 -6.57 16.34 -14.43
CA PRO A 20 -7.47 17.13 -13.60
C PRO A 20 -6.95 17.19 -12.16
N ARG A 21 -7.15 18.32 -11.49
CA ARG A 21 -6.91 18.44 -10.05
C ARG A 21 -7.79 17.42 -9.31
N GLY A 22 -7.18 16.41 -8.68
CA GLY A 22 -7.89 15.28 -8.05
C GLY A 22 -7.86 13.96 -8.84
N GLY A 23 -7.32 13.97 -10.06
CA GLY A 23 -7.19 12.79 -10.92
C GLY A 23 -8.43 12.46 -11.75
N PHE A 24 -8.34 11.38 -12.53
CA PHE A 24 -9.43 10.92 -13.41
C PHE A 24 -10.41 9.97 -12.70
N VAL A 25 -10.04 9.52 -11.51
CA VAL A 25 -10.82 8.60 -10.68
C VAL A 25 -10.95 9.28 -9.32
N PRO A 26 -12.14 9.25 -8.69
CA PRO A 26 -12.31 9.73 -7.33
C PRO A 26 -11.27 9.08 -6.40
N LEU A 27 -10.80 9.82 -5.42
CA LEU A 27 -10.04 9.21 -4.34
C LEU A 27 -10.93 8.15 -3.67
N PRO A 28 -10.33 7.04 -3.21
CA PRO A 28 -11.03 6.03 -2.44
C PRO A 28 -11.83 6.72 -1.31
N THR A 29 -13.14 6.48 -1.22
CA THR A 29 -13.98 7.19 -0.24
C THR A 29 -13.59 6.72 1.16
N ARG A 30 -13.12 7.68 1.98
CA ARG A 30 -12.81 7.44 3.39
C ARG A 30 -14.13 7.31 4.16
N ASN A 31 -14.74 6.14 4.12
CA ASN A 31 -15.95 5.88 4.88
C ASN A 31 -15.58 5.58 6.34
N GLU A 32 -15.80 6.55 7.23
CA GLU A 32 -15.64 6.40 8.68
C GLU A 32 -16.56 5.30 9.27
N THR A 33 -17.60 4.92 8.54
CA THR A 33 -18.60 3.91 8.94
C THR A 33 -18.10 2.46 8.78
N TYR A 34 -17.10 2.18 7.95
CA TYR A 34 -16.57 0.81 7.80
C TYR A 34 -15.73 0.34 8.99
N ALA A 35 -15.40 1.23 9.93
CA ALA A 35 -14.73 0.86 11.18
C ALA A 35 -15.58 -0.04 12.11
N GLN A 36 -16.88 -0.26 11.81
CA GLN A 36 -17.82 -0.91 12.74
C GLN A 36 -18.55 -2.17 12.23
N GLN A 37 -18.29 -2.67 11.01
CA GLN A 37 -18.91 -3.94 10.56
C GLN A 37 -17.93 -5.11 10.67
N THR A 38 -18.25 -6.06 11.55
CA THR A 38 -17.51 -7.31 11.80
C THR A 38 -17.65 -8.30 10.63
N LEU A 39 -16.92 -8.00 9.55
CA LEU A 39 -16.63 -8.91 8.43
C LEU A 39 -15.11 -8.93 8.27
N GLY A 40 -14.47 -9.95 8.86
CA GLY A 40 -13.02 -10.16 8.93
C GLY A 40 -12.25 -8.99 9.60
N ILE A 41 -11.50 -9.26 10.64
CA ILE A 41 -10.76 -8.17 11.30
C ILE A 41 -9.52 -7.86 10.46
N ILE A 42 -9.46 -6.66 9.86
CA ILE A 42 -8.19 -6.14 9.33
C ILE A 42 -7.26 -5.98 10.53
N VAL A 43 -6.18 -6.75 10.53
CA VAL A 43 -5.22 -6.75 11.63
C VAL A 43 -4.08 -5.80 11.28
N ALA A 44 -3.87 -4.79 12.14
CA ALA A 44 -2.69 -3.96 12.12
C ALA A 44 -1.58 -4.61 12.94
N ASP A 45 -0.37 -4.67 12.41
CA ASP A 45 0.78 -5.25 13.11
C ASP A 45 2.10 -4.60 12.66
N TRP A 46 3.20 -5.00 13.29
CA TRP A 46 4.54 -4.48 13.05
C TRP A 46 5.49 -5.59 12.61
N PHE A 47 6.23 -5.30 11.55
CA PHE A 47 7.32 -6.15 11.08
C PHE A 47 8.65 -5.53 11.48
N VAL A 48 9.49 -6.29 12.19
CA VAL A 48 10.84 -5.84 12.54
C VAL A 48 11.72 -5.96 11.30
N ASN A 49 12.11 -4.82 10.73
CA ASN A 49 12.91 -4.75 9.51
C ASN A 49 14.27 -4.09 9.77
N ARG A 50 15.26 -4.30 8.89
CA ARG A 50 16.60 -3.72 9.04
C ARG A 50 16.59 -2.25 8.64
N VAL A 51 17.33 -1.41 9.36
CA VAL A 51 17.53 -0.01 8.96
C VAL A 51 18.31 0.07 7.64
N ASN A 52 19.29 -0.82 7.46
CA ASN A 52 20.10 -0.92 6.25
C ASN A 52 20.32 -2.38 5.84
N HIS A 53 19.94 -2.72 4.60
CA HIS A 53 20.10 -4.05 4.01
C HIS A 53 21.42 -4.24 3.26
N PHE A 54 22.12 -3.16 2.94
CA PHE A 54 23.35 -3.16 2.12
C PHE A 54 24.64 -3.03 2.95
N SER A 55 24.56 -3.19 4.27
CA SER A 55 25.72 -3.27 5.15
C SER A 55 25.42 -4.11 6.40
N ASP A 56 26.44 -4.33 7.22
CA ASP A 56 26.32 -5.00 8.52
C ASP A 56 25.80 -4.06 9.64
N TYR A 57 25.08 -3.00 9.27
CA TYR A 57 24.47 -2.11 10.26
C TYR A 57 23.45 -2.93 11.09
N PRO A 58 23.57 -2.93 12.44
CA PRO A 58 22.86 -3.88 13.27
C PRO A 58 21.43 -3.44 13.59
N ASP A 59 21.11 -2.15 13.42
CA ASP A 59 19.83 -1.64 13.91
C ASP A 59 18.66 -2.10 13.05
N VAL A 60 17.54 -2.23 13.72
CA VAL A 60 16.24 -2.59 13.18
C VAL A 60 15.21 -1.53 13.53
N TYR A 61 14.11 -1.50 12.80
CA TYR A 61 12.97 -0.64 13.07
C TYR A 61 11.66 -1.39 12.86
N ASN A 62 10.59 -0.88 13.45
CA ASN A 62 9.25 -1.43 13.26
C ASN A 62 8.61 -0.82 12.00
N GLN A 63 8.39 -1.65 10.99
CA GLN A 63 7.64 -1.30 9.79
C GLN A 63 6.18 -1.68 9.96
N ARG A 64 5.29 -0.71 9.84
CA ARG A 64 3.85 -0.91 9.99
C ARG A 64 3.28 -1.66 8.79
N TYR A 65 2.38 -2.59 9.05
CA TYR A 65 1.62 -3.26 8.00
C TYR A 65 0.24 -3.67 8.47
N TRP A 66 -0.61 -4.05 7.52
CA TRP A 66 -1.90 -4.67 7.78
C TRP A 66 -2.03 -5.94 6.96
N TYR A 67 -2.85 -6.86 7.45
CA TYR A 67 -3.28 -7.99 6.65
C TYR A 67 -4.77 -8.27 6.81
N TYR A 68 -5.33 -8.90 5.78
CA TYR A 68 -6.74 -9.23 5.72
C TYR A 68 -6.95 -10.55 4.97
N ASP A 69 -7.60 -11.50 5.62
CA ASP A 69 -7.73 -12.88 5.16
C ASP A 69 -9.19 -13.30 4.90
N GLN A 70 -10.14 -12.35 4.90
CA GLN A 70 -11.57 -12.64 4.74
C GLN A 70 -11.88 -13.51 3.51
N TRP A 71 -11.18 -13.31 2.40
CA TRP A 71 -11.39 -14.04 1.15
C TRP A 71 -10.35 -15.12 0.90
N TYR A 72 -9.42 -15.33 1.83
CA TYR A 72 -8.35 -16.30 1.64
C TYR A 72 -8.93 -17.72 1.56
N ARG A 73 -8.50 -18.46 0.53
CA ARG A 73 -8.76 -19.89 0.39
C ARG A 73 -7.43 -20.62 0.47
N THR A 74 -7.38 -21.75 1.16
CA THR A 74 -6.15 -22.55 1.30
C THR A 74 -5.49 -22.80 -0.07
N GLY A 75 -4.22 -22.41 -0.20
CA GLY A 75 -3.45 -22.52 -1.44
C GLY A 75 -3.62 -21.34 -2.40
N GLY A 76 -4.45 -20.34 -2.07
CA GLY A 76 -4.56 -19.09 -2.80
C GLY A 76 -3.30 -18.23 -2.69
N PRO A 77 -3.11 -17.26 -3.60
CA PRO A 77 -1.94 -16.38 -3.60
C PRO A 77 -1.93 -15.43 -2.39
N ALA A 78 -0.77 -14.85 -2.10
CA ALA A 78 -0.67 -13.67 -1.26
C ALA A 78 -0.55 -12.42 -2.15
N PHE A 79 -1.40 -11.43 -1.92
CA PHE A 79 -1.34 -10.14 -2.60
C PHE A 79 -0.75 -9.10 -1.65
N LEU A 80 0.23 -8.36 -2.11
CA LEU A 80 0.94 -7.36 -1.32
C LEU A 80 0.87 -5.99 -1.99
N MET A 81 0.14 -5.06 -1.39
CA MET A 81 0.14 -3.65 -1.78
C MET A 81 1.34 -2.95 -1.15
N LEU A 82 2.21 -2.40 -2.00
CA LEU A 82 3.36 -1.61 -1.61
C LEU A 82 2.92 -0.17 -1.29
N GLY A 83 3.39 0.37 -0.17
CA GLY A 83 3.15 1.75 0.17
C GLY A 83 3.95 2.70 -0.70
N GLY A 84 3.33 3.80 -1.11
CA GLY A 84 3.99 4.89 -1.84
C GLY A 84 4.57 5.97 -0.93
N GLU A 85 4.56 7.20 -1.43
CA GLU A 85 5.10 8.41 -0.84
C GLU A 85 4.22 9.05 0.25
N GLY A 86 3.59 8.21 1.10
CA GLY A 86 2.65 8.66 2.11
C GLY A 86 2.34 7.61 3.17
N ALA A 87 1.73 8.06 4.28
CA ALA A 87 1.23 7.17 5.31
C ALA A 87 0.20 6.21 4.70
N GLN A 88 0.33 4.91 4.99
CA GLN A 88 -0.63 3.93 4.51
C GLN A 88 -1.95 4.02 5.28
N ASP A 89 -3.04 3.84 4.56
CA ASP A 89 -4.40 3.87 5.07
C ASP A 89 -5.03 2.48 4.91
N PRO A 90 -5.43 1.80 6.00
CA PRO A 90 -6.10 0.50 5.90
C PRO A 90 -7.44 0.53 5.15
N SER A 91 -7.98 1.71 4.81
CA SER A 91 -9.14 1.83 3.91
C SER A 91 -8.91 1.19 2.54
N TRP A 92 -7.65 1.04 2.10
CA TRP A 92 -7.29 0.33 0.87
C TRP A 92 -7.64 -1.16 0.89
N LEU A 93 -7.77 -1.77 2.09
CA LEU A 93 -8.18 -3.16 2.28
C LEU A 93 -9.71 -3.34 2.35
N GLN A 94 -10.46 -2.25 2.56
CA GLN A 94 -11.92 -2.28 2.81
C GLN A 94 -12.74 -1.97 1.56
N GLN A 95 -12.15 -1.27 0.60
CA GLN A 95 -12.86 -0.80 -0.59
C GLN A 95 -12.95 -1.89 -1.64
N GLU A 96 -14.09 -2.58 -1.62
CA GLU A 96 -14.35 -3.75 -2.46
C GLU A 96 -14.42 -3.43 -3.96
N ASP A 97 -14.62 -2.16 -4.32
CA ASP A 97 -14.63 -1.67 -5.70
C ASP A 97 -13.22 -1.52 -6.28
N LEU A 98 -12.17 -1.53 -5.45
CA LEU A 98 -10.79 -1.52 -5.93
C LEU A 98 -10.45 -2.82 -6.66
N GLU A 99 -9.88 -2.70 -7.86
CA GLU A 99 -9.56 -3.84 -8.73
C GLU A 99 -8.76 -4.94 -8.02
N TRP A 100 -7.74 -4.58 -7.22
CA TRP A 100 -6.92 -5.57 -6.52
C TRP A 100 -7.69 -6.36 -5.46
N ILE A 101 -8.72 -5.75 -4.85
CA ILE A 101 -9.63 -6.43 -3.93
C ILE A 101 -10.58 -7.37 -4.69
N GLN A 102 -11.08 -6.94 -5.84
CA GLN A 102 -11.91 -7.79 -6.71
C GLN A 102 -11.12 -9.03 -7.18
N LEU A 103 -9.87 -8.84 -7.60
CA LEU A 103 -8.97 -9.94 -7.95
C LEU A 103 -8.66 -10.84 -6.75
N ALA A 104 -8.48 -10.27 -5.56
CA ALA A 104 -8.25 -11.03 -4.34
C ALA A 104 -9.44 -11.96 -4.03
N LYS A 105 -10.67 -11.44 -4.15
CA LYS A 105 -11.90 -12.23 -4.01
C LYS A 105 -11.97 -13.37 -5.03
N GLN A 106 -11.69 -13.06 -6.30
CA GLN A 106 -11.74 -14.03 -7.39
C GLN A 106 -10.73 -15.17 -7.20
N HIS A 107 -9.50 -14.84 -6.80
CA HIS A 107 -8.40 -15.78 -6.65
C HIS A 107 -8.30 -16.39 -5.25
N GLY A 108 -9.06 -15.90 -4.27
CA GLY A 108 -9.00 -16.34 -2.88
C GLY A 108 -7.70 -15.95 -2.20
N ALA A 109 -7.23 -14.73 -2.44
CA ALA A 109 -5.94 -14.24 -1.99
C ALA A 109 -5.98 -13.77 -0.53
N MET A 110 -4.85 -13.93 0.17
CA MET A 110 -4.60 -13.24 1.43
C MET A 110 -3.99 -11.87 1.12
N LEU A 111 -4.52 -10.81 1.71
CA LEU A 111 -4.11 -9.45 1.41
C LEU A 111 -3.15 -8.91 2.47
N PHE A 112 -2.15 -8.18 2.01
CA PHE A 112 -1.19 -7.45 2.82
C PHE A 112 -1.06 -6.02 2.32
N LEU A 113 -0.93 -5.07 3.24
CA LEU A 113 -0.67 -3.66 2.97
C LEU A 113 0.58 -3.26 3.76
N LEU A 114 1.69 -2.97 3.08
CA LEU A 114 2.97 -2.67 3.73
C LEU A 114 3.30 -1.18 3.64
N GLU A 115 3.59 -0.55 4.78
CA GLU A 115 3.94 0.85 4.81
C GLU A 115 5.41 1.09 4.48
N HIS A 116 5.64 1.97 3.51
CA HIS A 116 6.97 2.32 3.04
C HIS A 116 7.82 2.93 4.16
N ARG A 117 9.12 2.58 4.21
CA ARG A 117 10.10 3.20 5.11
C ARG A 117 10.04 4.73 5.02
N TYR A 118 10.20 5.41 6.15
CA TYR A 118 10.13 6.88 6.33
C TYR A 118 8.76 7.53 6.14
N TYR A 119 7.72 6.81 5.74
CA TYR A 119 6.38 7.35 5.62
C TYR A 119 5.49 6.90 6.79
N GLY A 120 4.48 7.73 7.08
CA GLY A 120 3.58 7.61 8.24
C GLY A 120 4.27 7.22 9.55
N GLN A 121 4.05 6.00 10.04
CA GLN A 121 4.61 5.50 11.29
C GLN A 121 5.82 4.57 11.12
N SER A 122 6.18 4.19 9.90
CA SER A 122 7.37 3.39 9.61
C SER A 122 8.63 4.27 9.61
N ARG A 123 9.31 4.39 10.76
CA ARG A 123 10.44 5.33 10.94
C ARG A 123 11.75 4.61 11.30
N PRO A 124 12.68 4.44 10.34
CA PRO A 124 13.99 3.83 10.60
C PRO A 124 14.93 4.70 11.44
N THR A 125 14.72 6.02 11.44
CA THR A 125 15.55 7.01 12.15
C THR A 125 14.69 7.92 13.03
N PRO A 126 15.31 8.65 13.98
CA PRO A 126 14.56 9.47 14.93
C PRO A 126 13.75 10.62 14.30
N ASP A 127 14.22 11.19 13.18
CA ASP A 127 13.55 12.29 12.50
C ASP A 127 13.79 12.27 10.97
N MET A 128 13.19 13.26 10.27
CA MET A 128 13.30 13.46 8.82
C MET A 128 14.33 14.52 8.41
N SER A 129 15.30 14.87 9.28
CA SER A 129 16.42 15.71 8.88
C SER A 129 17.21 15.05 7.75
N THR A 130 17.82 15.83 6.87
CA THR A 130 18.55 15.29 5.70
C THR A 130 19.62 14.27 6.07
N VAL A 131 20.30 14.46 7.22
CA VAL A 131 21.30 13.52 7.74
C VAL A 131 20.67 12.17 8.06
N ASN A 132 19.44 12.17 8.58
CA ASN A 132 18.71 10.97 8.96
C ASN A 132 17.97 10.30 7.78
N LEU A 133 17.99 10.87 6.57
CA LEU A 133 17.39 10.25 5.37
C LEU A 133 18.36 9.32 4.61
N TRP A 134 19.50 8.98 5.20
CA TRP A 134 20.57 8.23 4.53
C TRP A 134 20.18 6.80 4.10
N THR A 135 19.10 6.22 4.66
CA THR A 135 18.52 4.95 4.17
C THR A 135 17.16 5.10 3.49
N LEU A 136 16.76 6.33 3.13
CA LEU A 136 15.59 6.57 2.29
C LEU A 136 15.97 6.37 0.82
N SER A 137 15.89 5.13 0.35
CA SER A 137 16.06 4.80 -1.06
C SER A 137 15.10 3.69 -1.47
N SER A 138 14.72 3.68 -2.76
CA SER A 138 13.88 2.63 -3.33
C SER A 138 14.56 1.25 -3.24
N ALA A 139 15.88 1.18 -3.40
CA ALA A 139 16.64 -0.05 -3.23
C ALA A 139 16.45 -0.65 -1.83
N GLN A 140 16.51 0.18 -0.78
CA GLN A 140 16.28 -0.30 0.58
C GLN A 140 14.82 -0.71 0.82
N ALA A 141 13.86 0.02 0.23
CA ALA A 141 12.42 -0.29 0.36
C ALA A 141 12.03 -1.60 -0.35
N ILE A 142 12.72 -1.95 -1.45
CA ILE A 142 12.55 -3.24 -2.12
C ILE A 142 13.10 -4.38 -1.24
N GLU A 143 14.25 -4.18 -0.61
CA GLU A 143 14.79 -5.17 0.35
C GLU A 143 13.90 -5.31 1.59
N ASP A 144 13.28 -4.22 2.06
CA ASP A 144 12.25 -4.31 3.12
C ASP A 144 11.12 -5.24 2.71
N THR A 145 10.65 -5.08 1.48
CA THR A 145 9.56 -5.87 0.89
C THR A 145 9.95 -7.35 0.80
N ALA A 146 11.17 -7.63 0.34
CA ALA A 146 11.69 -9.00 0.26
C ALA A 146 11.78 -9.66 1.65
N ALA A 147 12.36 -8.94 2.63
CA ALA A 147 12.44 -9.39 4.02
C ALA A 147 11.05 -9.61 4.62
N PHE A 148 10.10 -8.72 4.34
CA PHE A 148 8.71 -8.83 4.77
C PHE A 148 8.04 -10.09 4.22
N ILE A 149 8.17 -10.37 2.92
CA ILE A 149 7.61 -11.59 2.30
C ILE A 149 8.18 -12.84 2.97
N ILE A 150 9.50 -12.90 3.20
CA ILE A 150 10.14 -14.02 3.89
C ILE A 150 9.56 -14.17 5.31
N GLY A 151 9.44 -13.06 6.04
CA GLY A 151 8.87 -13.03 7.38
C GLY A 151 7.42 -13.50 7.43
N MET A 152 6.59 -13.07 6.48
CA MET A 152 5.19 -13.47 6.41
C MET A 152 5.03 -14.94 6.03
N LYS A 153 5.89 -15.48 5.15
CA LYS A 153 5.92 -16.93 4.86
C LYS A 153 6.27 -17.76 6.09
N ALA A 154 7.14 -17.25 6.96
CA ALA A 154 7.46 -17.90 8.23
C ALA A 154 6.32 -17.78 9.26
N LYS A 155 5.67 -16.61 9.33
CA LYS A 155 4.56 -16.32 10.25
C LYS A 155 3.28 -17.08 9.90
N PHE A 156 3.00 -17.25 8.61
CA PHE A 156 1.80 -17.88 8.07
C PHE A 156 2.18 -19.12 7.27
N PRO A 157 2.22 -20.33 7.89
CA PRO A 157 2.67 -21.56 7.22
C PRO A 157 1.90 -21.89 5.93
N GLN A 158 0.63 -21.50 5.87
CA GLN A 158 -0.21 -21.67 4.68
C GLN A 158 0.28 -20.86 3.46
N LEU A 159 1.11 -19.84 3.66
CA LEU A 159 1.69 -19.02 2.59
C LEU A 159 3.10 -19.45 2.16
N ALA A 160 3.68 -20.46 2.81
CA ALA A 160 5.08 -20.84 2.59
C ALA A 160 5.39 -21.15 1.10
N ASN A 161 4.44 -21.81 0.42
CA ASN A 161 4.59 -22.31 -0.95
C ASN A 161 3.60 -21.68 -1.95
N VAL A 162 2.92 -20.59 -1.59
CA VAL A 162 1.97 -19.91 -2.50
C VAL A 162 2.67 -18.80 -3.29
N PRO A 163 2.18 -18.46 -4.49
CA PRO A 163 2.69 -17.31 -5.23
C PRO A 163 2.36 -16.00 -4.51
N TRP A 164 3.29 -15.05 -4.60
CA TRP A 164 3.12 -13.68 -4.10
C TRP A 164 3.03 -12.74 -5.30
N VAL A 165 2.05 -11.83 -5.29
CA VAL A 165 1.85 -10.81 -6.33
C VAL A 165 1.85 -9.44 -5.67
N THR A 166 2.73 -8.56 -6.14
CA THR A 166 2.84 -7.18 -5.64
C THR A 166 1.98 -6.23 -6.46
N PHE A 167 1.36 -5.28 -5.78
CA PHE A 167 0.57 -4.19 -6.35
C PHE A 167 1.15 -2.86 -5.88
N GLY A 168 1.06 -1.85 -6.74
CA GLY A 168 1.54 -0.50 -6.48
C GLY A 168 0.89 0.48 -7.45
N GLY A 169 0.90 1.74 -7.09
CA GLY A 169 0.39 2.83 -7.92
C GLY A 169 1.21 4.09 -7.69
N SER A 170 1.44 4.86 -8.76
CA SER A 170 2.35 6.01 -8.73
C SER A 170 3.80 5.56 -8.48
N TYR A 171 4.44 6.00 -7.38
CA TYR A 171 5.81 5.64 -7.02
C TYR A 171 5.95 4.21 -6.48
N ALA A 172 4.89 3.66 -5.88
CA ALA A 172 4.89 2.34 -5.24
C ALA A 172 5.08 1.18 -6.22
#